data_AF-A0A840R3I0-F1
#
_entry.id   AF-A0A840R3I0-F1
#
_cell.length_a   1.000
_cell.length_b   1.000
_cell.length_c   1.000
_cell.angle_alpha   90.00
_cell.angle_beta   90.00
_cell.angle_gamma   90.00
#
_symmetry.space_group_name_H-M   'P 1'
#
loop_
_entity.id
_entity.type
_entity.pdbx_description
1 polymer ?
#
loop_
_entity_poly.entity_id
_entity_poly.type
_entity_poly.pdbx_seq_one_letter_code
_entity_poly.pdbx_strand_id
1 'polypeptide(L)'
;MRDEASHEPKIVYVDMDDVLCNFAQMYNESKERHPEIEYPHSVPETFLNLAPMDGAIEGFHTLSANPKLDVYILSAPSVFNPHSYTEKRLWVERHLGLDAAHRLILSPHKHLSHGDFLVDDQLDGRGQERFSGELLHFGSQQFPNWPSIVDHIEMRTIDLEDYIIDVGPGWENSVTQLAHDLIEMGFSPSSIRSRDGELEIAGKGNITSKIANAISERAAKLSKMCEFCLLSGTSISAPGRCKKHEK
;
A
#
# COMPACT_ATOMS: atom_id res chain seq x y z
N MET A 1 -23.99 -16.04 21.20
CA MET A 1 -23.69 -14.61 20.98
C MET A 1 -22.23 -14.53 20.57
N ARG A 2 -21.95 -14.61 19.28
CA ARG A 2 -20.71 -14.11 18.68
C ARG A 2 -21.20 -12.95 17.84
N ASP A 3 -20.82 -11.74 18.24
CA ASP A 3 -21.15 -10.54 17.50
C ASP A 3 -20.50 -10.57 16.11
N GLU A 4 -21.15 -9.82 15.24
CA GLU A 4 -21.04 -9.73 13.80
C GLU A 4 -19.71 -9.09 13.36
N ALA A 5 -19.12 -9.64 12.30
CA ALA A 5 -18.11 -9.06 11.40
C ALA A 5 -16.93 -8.26 12.03
N SER A 6 -16.00 -8.94 12.70
CA SER A 6 -14.61 -8.44 12.76
C SER A 6 -13.93 -8.78 11.44
N HIS A 7 -13.71 -7.80 10.55
CA HIS A 7 -12.87 -8.01 9.37
C HIS A 7 -11.46 -8.40 9.86
N GLU A 8 -10.90 -9.51 9.35
CA GLU A 8 -9.52 -9.88 9.68
C GLU A 8 -8.56 -8.78 9.22
N PRO A 9 -7.54 -8.40 10.03
CA PRO A 9 -6.56 -7.40 9.62
C PRO A 9 -5.89 -7.80 8.31
N LYS A 10 -5.67 -6.82 7.43
CA LYS A 10 -4.96 -7.06 6.17
C LYS A 10 -3.49 -7.26 6.43
N ILE A 11 -2.91 -8.28 5.78
CA ILE A 11 -1.50 -8.62 5.93
C ILE A 11 -0.68 -7.80 4.95
N VAL A 12 0.24 -6.99 5.47
CA VAL A 12 1.16 -6.16 4.69
C VAL A 12 2.57 -6.69 4.90
N TYR A 13 3.24 -7.06 3.81
CA TYR A 13 4.67 -7.33 3.82
C TYR A 13 5.45 -6.12 3.30
N VAL A 14 6.54 -5.80 3.99
CA VAL A 14 7.45 -4.71 3.62
C VAL A 14 8.85 -5.30 3.40
N ASP A 15 9.44 -5.09 2.23
CA ASP A 15 10.86 -5.45 2.01
C ASP A 15 11.81 -4.55 2.80
N MET A 16 13.04 -5.01 3.00
CA MET A 16 14.10 -4.22 3.60
C MET A 16 14.93 -3.45 2.59
N ASP A 17 15.62 -4.15 1.70
CA ASP A 17 16.63 -3.55 0.84
C ASP A 17 15.93 -2.62 -0.16
N ASP A 18 16.37 -1.37 -0.24
CA ASP A 18 15.82 -0.27 -1.04
C ASP A 18 14.33 0.10 -0.80
N VAL A 19 13.76 -0.39 0.30
CA VAL A 19 12.43 -0.02 0.81
C VAL A 19 12.51 0.56 2.24
N LEU A 20 13.05 -0.22 3.19
CA LEU A 20 13.32 0.24 4.56
C LEU A 20 14.74 0.81 4.72
N CYS A 21 15.72 0.23 4.02
CA CYS A 21 17.13 0.60 4.13
C CYS A 21 17.79 0.76 2.75
N ASN A 22 18.75 1.67 2.64
CA ASN A 22 19.33 2.10 1.37
C ASN A 22 20.49 1.18 0.96
N PHE A 23 20.14 0.07 0.31
CA PHE A 23 21.09 -0.93 -0.16
C PHE A 23 21.84 -0.44 -1.40
N ALA A 24 21.15 0.19 -2.35
CA ALA A 24 21.72 0.73 -3.57
C ALA A 24 22.82 1.77 -3.28
N GLN A 25 22.60 2.68 -2.32
CA GLN A 25 23.64 3.63 -1.91
C GLN A 25 24.87 2.90 -1.38
N MET A 26 24.70 1.98 -0.43
CA MET A 26 25.82 1.20 0.11
C MET A 26 26.57 0.47 -1.01
N TYR A 27 25.84 -0.19 -1.91
CA TYR A 27 26.41 -0.96 -2.99
C TYR A 27 27.26 -0.09 -3.93
N ASN A 28 26.72 1.05 -4.35
CA ASN A 28 27.39 1.98 -5.26
C ASN A 28 28.62 2.61 -4.62
N GLU A 29 28.52 3.08 -3.38
CA GLU A 29 29.65 3.63 -2.64
C GLU A 29 30.75 2.59 -2.40
N SER A 30 30.39 1.34 -2.12
CA SER A 30 31.36 0.26 -1.98
C SER A 30 32.06 -0.03 -3.30
N LYS A 31 31.35 0.00 -4.44
CA LYS A 31 31.96 -0.19 -5.77
C LYS A 31 32.89 0.95 -6.16
N GLU A 32 32.58 2.17 -5.76
CA GLU A 32 33.45 3.32 -5.99
C GLU A 32 34.74 3.24 -5.16
N ARG A 33 34.64 2.85 -3.88
CA ARG A 33 35.81 2.78 -2.97
C ARG A 33 36.63 1.49 -3.13
N HIS A 34 35.97 0.38 -3.44
CA HIS A 34 36.55 -0.97 -3.47
C HIS A 34 36.10 -1.74 -4.73
N PRO A 35 36.50 -1.29 -5.94
CA PRO A 35 36.08 -1.89 -7.20
C PRO A 35 36.52 -3.35 -7.36
N GLU A 36 37.55 -3.79 -6.63
CA GLU A 36 38.04 -5.17 -6.59
C GLU A 36 37.08 -6.16 -5.92
N ILE A 37 36.14 -5.67 -5.09
CA ILE A 37 35.13 -6.51 -4.44
C ILE A 37 34.01 -6.77 -5.44
N GLU A 38 33.95 -8.00 -5.97
CA GLU A 38 32.93 -8.39 -6.95
C GLU A 38 31.50 -8.27 -6.40
N TYR A 39 31.29 -8.69 -5.14
CA TYR A 39 29.99 -8.66 -4.46
C TYR A 39 30.07 -7.85 -3.16
N PRO A 40 29.85 -6.53 -3.17
CA PRO A 40 29.88 -5.69 -1.96
C PRO A 40 29.06 -6.26 -0.79
N HIS A 41 27.88 -6.79 -1.08
CA HIS A 41 26.97 -7.38 -0.10
C HIS A 41 27.41 -8.74 0.48
N SER A 42 28.53 -9.30 0.01
CA SER A 42 29.14 -10.51 0.62
C SER A 42 29.96 -10.19 1.87
N VAL A 43 30.32 -8.91 2.06
CA VAL A 43 31.17 -8.46 3.18
C VAL A 43 30.36 -8.45 4.49
N PRO A 44 30.88 -9.03 5.60
CA PRO A 44 30.24 -8.94 6.91
C PRO A 44 30.02 -7.49 7.37
N GLU A 45 29.03 -7.30 8.22
CA GLU A 45 28.57 -6.01 8.77
C GLU A 45 27.93 -5.05 7.75
N THR A 46 27.84 -5.46 6.47
CA THR A 46 27.22 -4.65 5.41
C THR A 46 25.75 -4.32 5.72
N PHE A 47 24.94 -5.31 6.11
CA PHE A 47 23.51 -5.08 6.31
C PHE A 47 23.22 -4.36 7.63
N LEU A 48 24.12 -4.47 8.61
CA LEU A 48 23.97 -3.83 9.92
C LEU A 48 24.02 -2.30 9.83
N ASN A 49 24.74 -1.77 8.84
CA ASN A 49 25.09 -0.35 8.73
C ASN A 49 24.36 0.37 7.59
N LEU A 50 23.36 -0.25 6.97
CA LEU A 50 22.56 0.40 5.94
C LEU A 50 21.80 1.60 6.53
N ALA A 51 21.86 2.74 5.86
CA ALA A 51 21.06 3.91 6.24
C ALA A 51 19.58 3.61 6.00
N PRO A 52 18.64 4.08 6.84
CA PRO A 52 17.22 4.01 6.53
C PRO A 52 16.88 4.76 5.24
N MET A 53 15.88 4.29 4.49
CA MET A 53 15.28 5.04 3.39
C MET A 53 14.47 6.23 3.93
N ASP A 54 14.37 7.31 3.13
CA ASP A 54 13.62 8.51 3.51
C ASP A 54 12.14 8.16 3.80
N GLY A 55 11.68 8.50 5.00
CA GLY A 55 10.31 8.21 5.45
C GLY A 55 10.05 6.77 5.87
N ALA A 56 11.04 5.86 5.79
CA ALA A 56 10.82 4.44 6.07
C ALA A 56 10.40 4.12 7.50
N ILE A 57 11.11 4.71 8.47
CA ILE A 57 10.83 4.46 9.89
C ILE A 57 9.43 4.97 10.25
N GLU A 58 9.09 6.19 9.83
CA GLU A 58 7.77 6.79 10.06
C GLU A 58 6.65 6.01 9.33
N GLY A 59 6.86 5.67 8.07
CA GLY A 59 5.88 4.93 7.26
C GLY A 59 5.60 3.54 7.82
N PHE A 60 6.64 2.80 8.20
CA PHE A 60 6.48 1.48 8.82
C PHE A 60 5.71 1.56 10.14
N HIS A 61 6.04 2.52 11.00
CA HIS A 61 5.32 2.70 12.26
C HIS A 61 3.88 3.17 12.07
N THR A 62 3.62 4.01 11.06
CA THR A 62 2.26 4.45 10.71
C THR A 62 1.39 3.27 10.32
N LEU A 63 1.86 2.41 9.41
CA LEU A 63 1.14 1.19 9.04
C LEU A 63 0.98 0.25 10.24
N SER A 64 2.05 0.06 11.03
CA SER A 64 2.04 -0.86 12.19
C SER A 64 1.13 -0.40 13.33
N ALA A 65 0.80 0.89 13.40
CA ALA A 65 -0.12 1.45 14.39
C ALA A 65 -1.60 1.32 13.97
N ASN A 66 -1.87 0.96 12.71
CA ASN A 66 -3.23 0.76 12.22
C ASN A 66 -3.76 -0.61 12.67
N PRO A 67 -4.82 -0.70 13.50
CA PRO A 67 -5.34 -1.97 13.99
C PRO A 67 -6.00 -2.84 12.91
N LYS A 68 -6.24 -2.29 11.71
CA LYS A 68 -6.75 -3.02 10.54
C LYS A 68 -5.63 -3.66 9.72
N LEU A 69 -4.37 -3.54 10.15
CA LEU A 69 -3.20 -4.05 9.46
C LEU A 69 -2.35 -4.94 10.35
N ASP A 70 -1.95 -6.08 9.80
CA ASP A 70 -0.86 -6.90 10.32
C ASP A 70 0.38 -6.70 9.45
N VAL A 71 1.31 -5.87 9.94
CA VAL A 71 2.51 -5.47 9.20
C VAL A 71 3.70 -6.35 9.55
N TYR A 72 4.28 -7.00 8.55
CA TYR A 72 5.46 -7.86 8.63
C TYR A 72 6.58 -7.33 7.73
N ILE A 73 7.81 -7.69 8.07
CA ILE A 73 8.97 -7.46 7.21
C ILE A 73 9.27 -8.76 6.48
N LEU A 74 9.38 -8.72 5.14
CA LEU A 74 9.66 -9.89 4.31
C LEU A 74 10.86 -9.61 3.40
N SER A 75 12.03 -10.09 3.80
CA SER A 75 13.28 -9.81 3.07
C SER A 75 13.99 -11.10 2.64
N ALA A 76 14.67 -11.04 1.50
CA ALA A 76 15.54 -12.12 1.06
C ALA A 76 16.93 -11.96 1.70
N PRO A 77 17.45 -12.96 2.44
CA PRO A 77 18.82 -12.91 2.92
C PRO A 77 19.82 -13.13 1.78
N SER A 78 21.04 -12.62 1.94
CA SER A 78 22.13 -12.90 1.01
C SER A 78 22.71 -14.28 1.28
N VAL A 79 22.74 -15.15 0.27
CA VAL A 79 23.43 -16.45 0.36
C VAL A 79 24.95 -16.32 0.34
N PHE A 80 25.46 -15.21 -0.21
CA PHE A 80 26.90 -14.91 -0.25
C PHE A 80 27.42 -14.34 1.07
N ASN A 81 26.53 -13.85 1.94
CA ASN A 81 26.85 -13.40 3.29
C ASN A 81 25.95 -14.12 4.30
N PRO A 82 26.41 -15.23 4.92
CA PRO A 82 25.66 -15.91 5.99
C PRO A 82 25.36 -15.02 7.21
N HIS A 83 26.12 -13.95 7.43
CA HIS A 83 25.84 -13.00 8.50
C HIS A 83 24.62 -12.12 8.20
N SER A 84 24.20 -12.01 6.93
CA SER A 84 23.05 -11.20 6.52
C SER A 84 21.76 -11.51 7.29
N TYR A 85 21.57 -12.76 7.71
CA TYR A 85 20.43 -13.18 8.54
C TYR A 85 20.43 -12.48 9.89
N THR A 86 21.57 -12.50 10.58
CA THR A 86 21.72 -11.86 11.90
C THR A 86 21.74 -10.35 11.78
N GLU A 87 22.46 -9.82 10.78
CA GLU A 87 22.60 -8.38 10.56
C GLU A 87 21.27 -7.71 10.22
N LYS A 88 20.45 -8.29 9.34
CA LYS A 88 19.10 -7.77 9.03
C LYS A 88 18.22 -7.76 10.28
N ARG A 89 18.25 -8.83 11.09
CA ARG A 89 17.52 -8.88 12.37
C ARG A 89 17.97 -7.79 13.33
N LEU A 90 19.28 -7.55 13.45
CA LEU A 90 19.83 -6.49 14.31
C LEU A 90 19.50 -5.09 13.78
N TRP A 91 19.51 -4.89 12.46
CA TRP A 91 19.10 -3.65 11.84
C TRP A 91 17.64 -3.32 12.16
N VAL A 92 16.74 -4.30 12.03
CA VAL A 92 15.32 -4.13 12.35
C VAL A 92 15.14 -3.73 13.82
N GLU A 93 15.77 -4.43 14.76
CA GLU A 93 15.67 -4.04 16.18
C GLU A 93 16.18 -2.63 16.43
N ARG A 94 17.34 -2.28 15.85
CA ARG A 94 17.98 -0.97 16.02
C ARG A 94 17.08 0.19 15.55
N HIS A 95 16.38 0.01 14.44
CA HIS A 95 15.67 1.10 13.76
C HIS A 95 14.15 1.08 13.98
N LEU A 96 13.54 -0.09 14.16
CA LEU A 96 12.09 -0.28 14.25
C LEU A 96 11.64 -0.90 15.59
N GLY A 97 12.60 -1.30 16.44
CA GLY A 97 12.34 -1.89 17.75
C GLY A 97 12.16 -3.42 17.74
N LEU A 98 12.16 -4.00 18.95
CA LEU A 98 12.14 -5.46 19.13
C LEU A 98 10.85 -6.11 18.62
N ASP A 99 9.71 -5.42 18.71
CA ASP A 99 8.43 -5.93 18.22
C ASP A 99 8.45 -6.14 16.69
N ALA A 100 9.07 -5.22 15.94
CA ALA A 100 9.27 -5.38 14.51
C ALA A 100 10.20 -6.57 14.20
N ALA A 101 11.20 -6.84 15.05
CA ALA A 101 12.08 -7.98 14.89
C ALA A 101 11.36 -9.33 15.07
N HIS A 102 10.31 -9.40 15.90
CA HIS A 102 9.43 -10.58 15.98
C HIS A 102 8.58 -10.79 14.72
N ARG A 103 8.41 -9.74 13.91
CA ARG A 103 7.65 -9.75 12.65
C ARG A 103 8.55 -9.82 11.41
N LEU A 104 9.84 -10.07 11.59
CA LEU A 104 10.78 -10.27 10.49
C LEU A 104 10.72 -11.70 9.96
N ILE A 105 10.51 -11.82 8.65
CA ILE A 105 10.52 -13.07 7.91
C ILE A 105 11.65 -12.98 6.87
N LEU A 106 12.61 -13.90 6.97
CA LEU A 106 13.69 -14.04 6.01
C LEU A 106 13.38 -15.19 5.05
N SER A 107 13.08 -14.86 3.80
CA SER A 107 12.73 -15.84 2.77
C SER A 107 13.28 -15.43 1.40
N PRO A 108 14.01 -16.32 0.69
CA PRO A 108 14.42 -16.05 -0.69
C PRO A 108 13.25 -16.15 -1.69
N HIS A 109 12.07 -16.58 -1.24
CA HIS A 109 10.89 -16.87 -2.07
C HIS A 109 9.64 -16.19 -1.49
N LYS A 110 9.42 -14.92 -1.87
CA LYS A 110 8.35 -14.06 -1.33
C LYS A 110 6.93 -14.54 -1.65
N HIS A 111 6.70 -15.15 -2.84
CA HIS A 111 5.40 -15.75 -3.20
C HIS A 111 4.89 -16.85 -2.25
N LEU A 112 5.74 -17.43 -1.40
CA LEU A 112 5.30 -18.45 -0.46
C LEU A 112 4.57 -17.85 0.76
N SER A 113 4.74 -16.55 1.00
CA SER A 113 4.02 -15.82 2.04
C SER A 113 2.63 -15.43 1.54
N HIS A 114 1.58 -15.72 2.31
CA HIS A 114 0.22 -15.29 2.01
C HIS A 114 -0.03 -13.92 2.63
N GLY A 115 -0.55 -12.96 1.85
CA GLY A 115 -0.95 -11.64 2.35
C GLY A 115 -1.60 -10.77 1.28
N ASP A 116 -2.07 -9.59 1.70
CA ASP A 116 -2.84 -8.67 0.87
C ASP A 116 -1.95 -7.71 0.08
N PHE A 117 -0.84 -7.27 0.68
CA PHE A 117 0.08 -6.32 0.08
C PHE A 117 1.54 -6.76 0.25
N LEU A 118 2.36 -6.47 -0.76
CA LEU A 118 3.81 -6.57 -0.69
C LEU A 118 4.43 -5.26 -1.21
N VAL A 119 5.10 -4.51 -0.34
CA VAL A 119 5.88 -3.32 -0.69
C VAL A 119 7.31 -3.76 -1.01
N ASP A 120 7.75 -3.56 -2.24
CA ASP A 120 8.99 -4.11 -2.78
C ASP A 120 9.56 -3.16 -3.84
N ASP A 121 10.87 -2.94 -3.88
CA ASP A 121 11.53 -2.16 -4.93
C ASP A 121 11.72 -2.97 -6.22
N GLN A 122 11.64 -4.30 -6.16
CA GLN A 122 11.83 -5.18 -7.31
C GLN A 122 10.51 -5.77 -7.80
N LEU A 123 10.36 -5.89 -9.12
CA LEU A 123 9.19 -6.55 -9.73
C LEU A 123 9.34 -8.07 -9.86
N ASP A 124 10.57 -8.60 -9.90
CA ASP A 124 10.85 -10.02 -10.09
C ASP A 124 12.15 -10.50 -9.42
N GLY A 125 12.36 -11.81 -9.43
CA GLY A 125 13.64 -12.45 -9.08
C GLY A 125 13.68 -13.09 -7.70
N ARG A 126 12.82 -12.68 -6.75
CA ARG A 126 12.66 -13.29 -5.43
C ARG A 126 11.25 -13.86 -5.20
N GLY A 127 10.48 -14.05 -6.27
CA GLY A 127 9.13 -14.62 -6.21
C GLY A 127 8.02 -13.59 -6.07
N GLN A 128 8.32 -12.31 -5.90
CA GLN A 128 7.31 -11.27 -5.80
C GLN A 128 6.47 -11.12 -7.09
N GLU A 129 7.00 -11.55 -8.25
CA GLU A 129 6.26 -11.64 -9.52
C GLU A 129 5.10 -12.65 -9.49
N ARG A 130 5.08 -13.53 -8.48
CA ARG A 130 4.04 -14.53 -8.22
C ARG A 130 3.36 -14.35 -6.86
N PHE A 131 3.56 -13.21 -6.20
CA PHE A 131 2.87 -12.90 -4.97
C PHE A 131 1.35 -12.83 -5.22
N SER A 132 0.55 -13.46 -4.36
CA SER A 132 -0.90 -13.57 -4.59
C SER A 132 -1.67 -12.28 -4.28
N GLY A 133 -1.12 -11.42 -3.43
CA GLY A 133 -1.66 -10.10 -3.12
C GLY A 133 -1.21 -9.01 -4.10
N GLU A 134 -1.48 -7.75 -3.75
CA GLU A 134 -1.08 -6.60 -4.55
C GLU A 134 0.40 -6.25 -4.29
N LEU A 135 1.21 -6.30 -5.35
CA LEU A 135 2.61 -5.83 -5.32
C LEU A 135 2.65 -4.30 -5.52
N LEU A 136 3.13 -3.59 -4.51
CA LEU A 136 3.33 -2.14 -4.51
C LEU A 136 4.80 -1.83 -4.81
N HIS A 137 5.10 -1.54 -6.09
CA HIS A 137 6.46 -1.29 -6.58
C HIS A 137 7.01 0.05 -6.07
N PHE A 138 7.79 0.01 -4.99
CA PHE A 138 8.39 1.16 -4.33
C PHE A 138 9.41 1.86 -5.24
N GLY A 139 9.45 3.19 -5.21
CA GLY A 139 10.30 4.00 -6.09
C GLY A 139 9.78 4.12 -7.54
N SER A 140 8.63 3.50 -7.86
CA SER A 140 7.99 3.64 -9.17
C SER A 140 7.27 4.98 -9.34
N GLN A 141 6.76 5.26 -10.55
CA GLN A 141 5.95 6.47 -10.80
C GLN A 141 4.66 6.48 -9.95
N GLN A 142 4.08 5.31 -9.67
CA GLN A 142 2.84 5.19 -8.90
C GLN A 142 3.11 5.27 -7.40
N PHE A 143 4.21 4.68 -6.94
CA PHE A 143 4.58 4.64 -5.53
C PHE A 143 6.01 5.18 -5.31
N PRO A 144 6.26 6.47 -5.56
CA PRO A 144 7.61 7.03 -5.55
C PRO A 144 8.24 7.08 -4.14
N ASN A 145 7.45 6.96 -3.08
CA ASN A 145 7.91 7.15 -1.70
C ASN A 145 6.93 6.57 -0.66
N TRP A 146 7.34 6.59 0.60
CA TRP A 146 6.55 6.11 1.74
C TRP A 146 5.17 6.76 1.88
N PRO A 147 5.00 8.10 1.75
CA PRO A 147 3.67 8.71 1.77
C PRO A 147 2.69 8.07 0.76
N SER A 148 3.13 7.84 -0.48
CA SER A 148 2.26 7.22 -1.50
C SER A 148 1.88 5.76 -1.18
N ILE A 149 2.75 5.01 -0.50
CA ILE A 149 2.46 3.65 -0.03
C ILE A 149 1.46 3.67 1.11
N VAL A 150 1.71 4.51 2.12
CA VAL A 150 0.84 4.65 3.29
C VAL A 150 -0.55 5.06 2.87
N ASP A 151 -0.67 6.12 2.04
CA ASP A 151 -1.95 6.60 1.53
C ASP A 151 -2.71 5.49 0.78
N HIS A 152 -2.03 4.71 -0.08
CA HIS A 152 -2.68 3.62 -0.83
C HIS A 152 -3.19 2.51 0.08
N ILE A 153 -2.37 2.04 1.02
CA ILE A 153 -2.76 0.96 1.94
C ILE A 153 -3.88 1.45 2.87
N GLU A 154 -3.75 2.65 3.45
CA GLU A 154 -4.78 3.23 4.32
C GLU A 154 -6.12 3.34 3.59
N MET A 155 -6.12 3.86 2.36
CA MET A 155 -7.32 3.94 1.51
C MET A 155 -7.96 2.58 1.24
N ARG A 156 -7.18 1.50 1.22
CA ARG A 156 -7.68 0.12 1.07
C ARG A 156 -8.12 -0.52 2.38
N THR A 157 -7.87 0.11 3.52
CA THR A 157 -8.31 -0.33 4.87
C THR A 157 -9.50 0.45 5.40
N ILE A 158 -10.02 1.40 4.63
CA ILE A 158 -11.23 2.14 4.99
C ILE A 158 -12.43 1.20 4.85
N ASP A 159 -12.99 0.79 5.99
CA ASP A 159 -14.33 0.20 6.04
C ASP A 159 -15.33 1.34 5.96
N LEU A 160 -15.87 1.64 4.76
CA LEU A 160 -16.83 2.76 4.63
C LEU A 160 -18.16 2.47 5.35
N GLU A 161 -18.40 1.24 5.80
CA GLU A 161 -19.48 0.94 6.73
C GLU A 161 -19.36 1.75 8.03
N ASP A 162 -18.16 2.20 8.41
CA ASP A 162 -17.92 3.01 9.62
C ASP A 162 -18.26 4.51 9.47
N TYR A 163 -18.69 4.99 8.29
CA TYR A 163 -18.71 6.43 7.96
C TYR A 163 -20.09 6.98 7.59
N ILE A 164 -20.47 8.10 8.22
CA ILE A 164 -21.66 8.87 7.85
C ILE A 164 -21.25 9.95 6.85
N ILE A 165 -21.87 9.99 5.65
CA ILE A 165 -21.65 11.04 4.65
C ILE A 165 -22.72 12.12 4.83
N ASP A 166 -22.37 13.21 5.51
CA ASP A 166 -23.14 14.46 5.47
C ASP A 166 -22.93 15.10 4.09
N VAL A 167 -24.02 15.31 3.40
CA VAL A 167 -24.09 15.98 2.11
C VAL A 167 -25.07 17.13 2.37
N GLY A 168 -24.72 18.39 2.05
CA GLY A 168 -25.33 19.61 2.63
C GLY A 168 -26.81 19.89 2.32
N PRO A 169 -27.25 21.00 1.70
CA PRO A 169 -28.58 21.02 1.01
C PRO A 169 -28.47 21.15 -0.53
N GLY A 170 -29.35 20.50 -1.32
CA GLY A 170 -29.49 20.70 -2.78
C GLY A 170 -28.84 19.68 -3.74
N TRP A 171 -28.71 18.42 -3.34
CA TRP A 171 -27.98 17.36 -4.07
C TRP A 171 -28.86 16.13 -4.33
N GLU A 172 -30.19 16.33 -4.42
CA GLU A 172 -31.18 15.25 -4.52
C GLU A 172 -30.99 14.35 -5.77
N ASN A 173 -30.31 14.84 -6.82
CA ASN A 173 -29.97 14.04 -8.00
C ASN A 173 -28.61 13.29 -7.89
N SER A 174 -27.70 13.75 -7.03
CA SER A 174 -26.39 13.14 -6.81
C SER A 174 -26.39 12.06 -5.74
N VAL A 175 -27.39 12.01 -4.86
CA VAL A 175 -27.60 10.92 -3.89
C VAL A 175 -27.70 9.57 -4.59
N THR A 176 -28.47 9.49 -5.68
CA THR A 176 -28.65 8.25 -6.44
C THR A 176 -27.37 7.84 -7.17
N GLN A 177 -26.63 8.82 -7.71
CA GLN A 177 -25.35 8.57 -8.37
C GLN A 177 -24.27 8.15 -7.37
N LEU A 178 -24.16 8.83 -6.22
CA LEU A 178 -23.23 8.49 -5.15
C LEU A 178 -23.56 7.12 -4.55
N ALA A 179 -24.83 6.79 -4.37
CA ALA A 179 -25.26 5.45 -3.94
C ALA A 179 -24.91 4.37 -4.97
N HIS A 180 -25.08 4.65 -6.27
CA HIS A 180 -24.62 3.75 -7.35
C HIS A 180 -23.11 3.57 -7.34
N ASP A 181 -22.34 4.65 -7.24
CA ASP A 181 -20.88 4.64 -7.19
C ASP A 181 -20.40 3.85 -5.95
N LEU A 182 -21.06 4.00 -4.81
CA LEU A 182 -20.80 3.22 -3.60
C LEU A 182 -21.11 1.72 -3.83
N ILE A 183 -22.21 1.37 -4.49
CA ILE A 183 -22.52 -0.04 -4.81
C ILE A 183 -21.46 -0.64 -5.77
N GLU A 184 -21.01 0.11 -6.79
CA GLU A 184 -19.90 -0.31 -7.67
C GLU A 184 -18.57 -0.46 -6.93
N MET A 185 -18.36 0.33 -5.88
CA MET A 185 -17.22 0.20 -4.96
C MET A 185 -17.34 -0.99 -3.99
N GLY A 186 -18.44 -1.75 -4.05
CA GLY A 186 -18.64 -2.99 -3.29
C GLY A 186 -19.51 -2.85 -2.03
N PHE A 187 -20.15 -1.69 -1.81
CA PHE A 187 -21.04 -1.50 -0.67
C PHE A 187 -22.38 -2.22 -0.88
N SER A 188 -22.83 -2.93 0.15
CA SER A 188 -24.15 -3.54 0.12
C SER A 188 -25.24 -2.47 0.07
N PRO A 189 -26.26 -2.58 -0.79
CA PRO A 189 -27.40 -1.66 -0.78
C PRO A 189 -28.09 -1.53 0.59
N SER A 190 -27.94 -2.52 1.48
CA SER A 190 -28.50 -2.51 2.83
C SER A 190 -27.71 -1.68 3.85
N SER A 191 -26.44 -1.35 3.58
CA SER A 191 -25.62 -0.51 4.46
C SER A 191 -25.73 0.98 4.17
N ILE A 192 -26.37 1.35 3.05
CA ILE A 192 -26.62 2.74 2.62
C ILE A 192 -28.03 3.15 3.08
N ARG A 193 -28.14 4.25 3.82
CA ARG A 193 -29.42 4.79 4.33
C ARG A 193 -29.58 6.25 3.96
N SER A 194 -30.83 6.68 3.82
CA SER A 194 -31.17 8.09 3.71
C SER A 194 -31.78 8.58 5.02
N ARG A 195 -31.24 9.67 5.59
CA ARG A 195 -31.80 10.33 6.77
C ARG A 195 -31.74 11.84 6.61
N ASP A 196 -32.87 12.52 6.74
CA ASP A 196 -32.99 13.98 6.66
C ASP A 196 -32.42 14.62 5.36
N GLY A 197 -32.36 13.82 4.28
CA GLY A 197 -31.78 14.19 3.00
C GLY A 197 -30.42 13.55 2.75
N GLU A 198 -29.67 13.21 3.81
CA GLU A 198 -28.26 12.76 3.80
C GLU A 198 -28.09 11.26 3.58
N LEU A 199 -26.93 10.87 3.03
CA LEU A 199 -26.55 9.47 2.82
C LEU A 199 -25.72 8.98 4.00
N GLU A 200 -26.33 8.22 4.89
CA GLU A 200 -25.63 7.57 5.99
C GLU A 200 -25.13 6.19 5.57
N ILE A 201 -23.85 5.86 5.83
CA ILE A 201 -23.38 4.47 5.90
C ILE A 201 -23.17 4.16 7.39
N ALA A 202 -23.60 2.98 7.83
CA ALA A 202 -23.91 2.74 9.25
C ALA A 202 -22.69 2.42 10.16
N GLY A 203 -22.06 3.43 10.76
CA GLY A 203 -21.03 3.27 11.80
C GLY A 203 -20.51 4.63 12.28
N LYS A 204 -19.88 4.71 13.46
CA LYS A 204 -19.67 6.00 14.15
C LYS A 204 -18.48 6.80 13.59
N GLY A 205 -18.75 7.84 12.79
CA GLY A 205 -17.79 8.93 12.56
C GLY A 205 -18.16 9.89 11.43
N ASN A 206 -17.88 11.18 11.63
CA ASN A 206 -17.99 12.24 10.61
C ASN A 206 -16.72 12.21 9.73
N ILE A 207 -16.85 12.29 8.41
CA ILE A 207 -15.74 12.15 7.47
C ILE A 207 -14.70 13.25 7.69
N THR A 208 -13.43 12.88 7.88
CA THR A 208 -12.33 13.85 7.86
C THR A 208 -12.08 14.32 6.41
N SER A 209 -11.65 15.58 6.25
CA SER A 209 -11.45 16.23 4.94
C SER A 209 -10.57 15.46 3.96
N LYS A 210 -9.64 14.62 4.45
CA LYS A 210 -8.81 13.74 3.61
C LYS A 210 -9.61 12.66 2.89
N ILE A 211 -10.57 12.03 3.57
CA ILE A 211 -11.42 10.97 3.00
C ILE A 211 -12.44 11.58 2.04
N ALA A 212 -13.03 12.73 2.39
CA ALA A 212 -13.88 13.50 1.48
C ALA A 212 -13.12 13.91 0.21
N ASN A 213 -11.87 14.38 0.35
CA ASN A 213 -11.02 14.71 -0.80
C ASN A 213 -10.64 13.47 -1.61
N ALA A 214 -10.32 12.33 -0.99
CA ALA A 214 -9.99 11.10 -1.71
C ALA A 214 -11.20 10.54 -2.48
N ILE A 215 -12.39 10.59 -1.89
CA ILE A 215 -13.66 10.26 -2.57
C ILE A 215 -13.91 11.24 -3.72
N SER A 216 -13.73 12.54 -3.49
CA SER A 216 -13.95 13.60 -4.49
C SER A 216 -12.95 13.53 -5.64
N GLU A 217 -11.68 13.26 -5.38
CA GLU A 217 -10.63 13.10 -6.39
C GLU A 217 -10.84 11.84 -7.23
N ARG A 218 -11.26 10.74 -6.59
CA ARG A 218 -11.59 9.49 -7.30
C ARG A 218 -12.85 9.66 -8.14
N ALA A 219 -13.88 10.34 -7.63
CA ALA A 219 -15.07 10.75 -8.38
C ALA A 219 -14.71 11.71 -9.54
N ALA A 220 -13.79 12.64 -9.36
CA ALA A 220 -13.31 13.56 -10.40
C ALA A 220 -12.43 12.87 -11.47
N LYS A 221 -11.80 11.73 -11.13
CA LYS A 221 -11.06 10.89 -12.06
C LYS A 221 -12.01 10.01 -12.89
N LEU A 222 -13.07 9.52 -12.28
CA LEU A 222 -14.14 8.73 -12.92
C LEU A 222 -15.09 9.60 -13.77
N SER A 223 -15.35 10.86 -13.39
CA SER A 223 -16.18 11.80 -14.16
C SER A 223 -15.57 12.23 -15.49
N LYS A 224 -14.29 11.92 -15.72
CA LYS A 224 -13.60 12.09 -17.01
C LYS A 224 -13.70 10.86 -17.92
N MET A 225 -14.36 9.79 -17.46
CA MET A 225 -14.59 8.56 -18.22
C MET A 225 -16.04 8.58 -18.75
N CYS A 226 -16.25 8.20 -20.01
CA CYS A 226 -17.60 7.97 -20.51
C CYS A 226 -18.08 6.56 -20.13
N GLU A 227 -19.40 6.41 -20.02
CA GLU A 227 -20.13 5.19 -19.67
C GLU A 227 -19.65 3.93 -20.43
N PHE A 228 -19.24 4.11 -21.69
CA PHE A 228 -18.72 3.01 -22.52
C PHE A 228 -17.30 2.55 -22.13
N CYS A 229 -16.43 3.46 -21.66
CA CYS A 229 -15.09 3.12 -21.19
C CYS A 229 -15.11 2.43 -19.82
N LEU A 230 -16.11 2.77 -18.99
CA LEU A 230 -16.33 2.16 -17.68
C LEU A 230 -16.73 0.67 -17.83
N LEU A 231 -17.54 0.35 -18.84
CA LEU A 231 -18.08 -1.00 -19.05
C LEU A 231 -17.16 -1.98 -19.80
N SER A 232 -16.11 -1.49 -20.46
CA SER A 232 -15.30 -2.31 -21.40
C SER A 232 -13.93 -2.75 -20.88
N GLY A 233 -13.49 -2.29 -19.71
CA GLY A 233 -12.24 -2.74 -19.06
C GLY A 233 -10.94 -2.45 -19.83
N THR A 234 -11.01 -1.73 -20.96
CA THR A 234 -9.84 -1.38 -21.78
C THR A 234 -9.01 -0.26 -21.13
N SER A 235 -7.70 -0.49 -20.98
CA SER A 235 -6.74 0.61 -20.86
C SER A 235 -6.71 1.41 -22.16
N ILE A 236 -6.33 2.70 -22.17
CA ILE A 236 -5.51 3.32 -23.23
C ILE A 236 -5.20 4.82 -22.97
N SER A 237 -4.00 5.16 -23.46
CA SER A 237 -3.20 6.40 -23.54
C SER A 237 -3.87 7.79 -23.46
N ALA A 238 -3.17 8.70 -22.76
CA ALA A 238 -3.38 10.14 -22.81
C ALA A 238 -3.17 10.75 -24.22
N PRO A 239 -3.78 11.91 -24.56
CA PRO A 239 -4.57 12.77 -23.68
C PRO A 239 -6.08 12.78 -24.05
N GLY A 240 -6.90 12.34 -23.09
CA GLY A 240 -8.11 13.07 -22.68
C GLY A 240 -9.24 13.29 -23.68
N ARG A 241 -9.36 12.54 -24.77
CA ARG A 241 -10.57 12.60 -25.62
C ARG A 241 -10.88 11.26 -26.28
N CYS A 242 -12.09 10.76 -26.03
CA CYS A 242 -12.63 9.56 -26.66
C CYS A 242 -12.80 9.81 -28.16
N LYS A 243 -12.09 9.05 -29.02
CA LYS A 243 -12.09 9.17 -30.49
C LYS A 243 -13.45 8.94 -31.18
N LYS A 244 -14.52 8.63 -30.44
CA LYS A 244 -15.86 8.40 -31.01
C LYS A 244 -16.78 9.63 -31.06
N HIS A 245 -16.34 10.78 -30.55
CA HIS A 245 -17.11 12.04 -30.57
C HIS A 245 -16.49 13.15 -31.44
N GLU A 246 -15.51 12.83 -32.29
CA GLU A 246 -15.14 13.71 -33.39
C GLU A 246 -16.18 13.54 -34.51
N LYS A 247 -17.13 14.48 -34.57
CA LYS A 247 -17.77 14.85 -35.83
C LYS A 247 -16.90 15.90 -36.51
#